data_AF-A0A402BW72-F1
#
_entry.id   AF-A0A402BW72-F1
#
_cell.length_a   1.000
_cell.length_b   1.000
_cell.length_c   1.000
_cell.angle_alpha   90.00
_cell.angle_beta   90.00
_cell.angle_gamma   90.00
#
_symmetry.space_group_name_H-M   'P 1'
#
loop_
_entity.id
_entity.type
_entity.pdbx_description
1 polymer ?
#
loop_
_entity_poly.entity_id
_entity_poly.type
_entity_poly.pdbx_seq_one_letter_code
_entity_poly.pdbx_strand_id
1 'polypeptide(L)' 'MATDLKVEKECPKCHGHGKIANKDCDTCNGTGTILTEDGLKILNYLRNSIRISEH' A
#
# COMPACT_ATOMS: atom_id res chain seq x y z
N MET A 1 -23.54 -6.91 5.32
CA MET A 1 -22.88 -5.82 4.60
C MET A 1 -21.38 -5.96 4.85
N ALA A 2 -20.63 -6.58 3.93
CA ALA A 2 -19.18 -6.55 4.03
C ALA A 2 -18.78 -5.10 3.74
N THR A 3 -18.38 -4.37 4.76
CA THR A 3 -17.74 -3.06 4.57
C THR A 3 -16.46 -3.34 3.79
N ASP A 4 -16.48 -2.97 2.51
CA ASP A 4 -15.35 -3.09 1.60
C ASP A 4 -14.18 -2.26 2.15
N LEU A 5 -13.35 -2.91 2.96
CA LEU A 5 -12.17 -2.30 3.56
C LEU A 5 -11.10 -2.22 2.47
N LYS A 6 -11.08 -1.10 1.73
CA LYS A 6 -10.03 -0.83 0.74
C LYS A 6 -8.73 -0.49 1.44
N VAL A 7 -7.86 -1.49 1.61
CA VAL A 7 -6.49 -1.34 2.14
C VAL A 7 -5.51 -0.80 1.11
N GLU A 8 -5.87 -0.86 -0.16
CA GLU A 8 -5.08 -0.39 -1.30
C GLU A 8 -5.95 0.49 -2.20
N LYS A 9 -5.32 1.50 -2.81
CA LYS A 9 -5.93 2.38 -3.81
C LYS A 9 -5.02 2.53 -5.01
N GLU A 10 -5.60 2.86 -6.15
CA GLU A 10 -4.83 3.19 -7.35
C GLU A 10 -3.85 4.33 -7.08
N CYS A 11 -2.63 4.22 -7.59
CA CYS A 11 -1.64 5.26 -7.42
C CYS A 11 -2.09 6.50 -8.22
N PRO A 12 -2.33 7.67 -7.59
CA PRO A 12 -2.85 8.85 -8.28
C PRO A 12 -1.82 9.50 -9.22
N LYS A 13 -0.54 9.11 -9.10
CA LYS A 13 0.57 9.63 -9.91
C LYS A 13 0.71 8.91 -11.25
N CYS A 14 0.51 7.61 -11.26
CA CYS A 14 0.61 6.79 -12.47
C CYS A 14 -0.75 6.20 -12.89
N HIS A 15 -1.83 6.47 -12.16
CA HIS A 15 -3.19 5.95 -12.42
C HIS A 15 -3.21 4.43 -12.62
N GLY A 16 -2.53 3.68 -11.75
CA GLY A 16 -2.47 2.21 -11.86
C GLY A 16 -1.39 1.64 -12.80
N HIS A 17 -0.71 2.47 -13.60
CA HIS A 17 0.26 1.97 -14.59
C HIS A 17 1.60 1.50 -13.99
N GLY A 18 1.94 1.91 -12.78
CA GLY A 18 3.22 1.60 -12.14
C GLY A 18 4.44 2.33 -12.74
N LYS A 19 4.33 2.91 -13.94
CA LYS A 19 5.40 3.63 -14.64
C LYS A 19 4.89 4.97 -15.18
N ILE A 20 5.77 5.97 -15.22
CA ILE A 20 5.50 7.30 -15.77
C ILE A 20 6.58 7.60 -16.82
N ALA A 21 6.18 7.73 -18.09
CA ALA A 21 7.06 8.15 -19.19
C ALA A 21 8.43 7.42 -19.21
N ASN A 22 8.41 6.08 -19.17
CA ASN A 22 9.57 5.19 -19.13
C ASN A 22 10.36 5.08 -17.81
N LYS A 23 10.02 5.85 -16.78
CA LYS A 23 10.56 5.66 -15.43
C LYS A 23 9.58 4.92 -14.53
N ASP A 24 10.08 4.14 -13.60
CA ASP A 24 9.28 3.61 -12.50
C ASP A 24 8.63 4.76 -11.71
N CYS A 25 7.38 4.56 -11.32
CA CYS A 25 6.66 5.57 -10.57
C CYS A 25 7.21 5.62 -9.15
N ASP A 26 7.90 6.69 -8.80
CA ASP A 26 8.52 6.93 -7.48
C ASP A 26 7.53 6.79 -6.31
N THR A 27 6.25 7.16 -6.54
CA THR A 27 5.20 7.13 -5.52
C THR A 27 4.75 5.73 -5.15
N CYS A 28 4.63 4.82 -6.12
CA CYS A 28 4.25 3.42 -5.86
C CYS A 28 5.40 2.43 -6.07
N ASN A 29 6.60 2.93 -6.36
CA ASN A 29 7.81 2.16 -6.66
C ASN A 29 7.56 1.04 -7.71
N GLY A 30 6.84 1.36 -8.78
CA GLY A 30 6.50 0.35 -9.81
C GLY A 30 5.23 -0.47 -9.57
N THR A 31 4.64 -0.43 -8.37
CA THR A 31 3.53 -1.31 -7.96
C THR A 31 2.19 -0.97 -8.65
N GLY A 32 1.98 0.30 -9.01
CA GLY A 32 0.71 0.78 -9.58
C GLY A 32 -0.37 1.09 -8.54
N THR A 33 -0.27 0.56 -7.33
CA THR A 33 -1.16 0.84 -6.20
C THR A 33 -0.39 1.44 -5.03
N ILE A 34 -1.10 2.11 -4.13
CA ILE A 34 -0.59 2.61 -2.85
C ILE A 34 -1.49 2.16 -1.72
N LEU A 35 -0.91 1.90 -0.55
CA LEU A 35 -1.67 1.56 0.65
C LEU A 35 -2.51 2.77 1.09
N THR A 36 -3.73 2.49 1.53
CA THR A 36 -4.58 3.47 2.20
C THR A 36 -4.16 3.63 3.66
N GLU A 37 -4.72 4.64 4.33
CA GLU A 37 -4.45 4.87 5.75
C GLU A 37 -4.80 3.65 6.61
N ASP A 38 -5.91 2.96 6.31
CA ASP A 38 -6.29 1.72 6.99
C ASP A 38 -5.35 0.56 6.67
N GLY A 39 -4.94 0.41 5.41
CA GLY A 39 -3.93 -0.58 5.02
C GLY A 39 -2.60 -0.38 5.73
N LEU A 40 -2.16 0.88 5.87
CA LEU A 40 -0.95 1.23 6.62
C LEU A 40 -1.09 0.92 8.12
N LYS A 41 -2.26 1.17 8.73
CA LYS A 41 -2.51 0.83 10.14
C LYS A 41 -2.41 -0.69 10.36
N ILE A 42 -3.03 -1.48 9.50
CA ILE A 42 -2.98 -2.95 9.59
C ILE A 42 -1.55 -3.44 9.41
N LEU A 43 -0.83 -2.93 8.41
CA LEU A 43 0.56 -3.30 8.17
C LEU A 43 1.45 -2.98 9.39
N ASN A 44 1.29 -1.80 9.98
CA ASN A 44 2.03 -1.43 11.18
C ASN A 44 1.65 -2.29 12.39
N TYR A 45 0.35 -2.60 12.56
CA TYR A 45 -0.11 -3.50 13.61
C TYR A 45 0.52 -4.88 13.48
N LEU A 46 0.44 -5.49 12.29
CA LEU A 46 1.03 -6.81 12.02
C LEU A 46 2.56 -6.80 12.20
N ARG A 47 3.25 -5.78 11.68
CA ARG A 47 4.70 -5.61 11.85
C ARG A 47 5.08 -5.54 13.32
N ASN A 48 4.32 -4.79 14.12
CA ASN A 48 4.53 -4.67 15.55
C ASN A 48 4.25 -6.00 16.27
N SER A 49 3.17 -6.70 15.94
CA SER A 49 2.86 -8.01 16.52
C SER A 49 3.96 -9.05 16.26
N ILE A 50 4.54 -9.10 15.05
CA ILE A 50 5.65 -10.02 14.74
C ILE A 50 6.89 -9.70 15.59
N ARG A 51 7.17 -8.40 15.83
CA ARG A 51 8.30 -7.96 16.66
C ARG A 51 8.15 -8.36 18.13
N ILE A 52 6.93 -8.35 18.67
CA ILE A 52 6.68 -8.64 20.09
C ILE A 52 6.76 -10.15 20.36
N SER A 53 6.46 -11.00 19.38
CA SER A 53 6.55 -12.46 19.50
C SER A 53 7.98 -13.01 19.59
N GLU A 54 9.00 -12.19 19.33
CA GLU A 54 10.42 -12.56 19.42
C GLU A 54 11.00 -12.32 20.84
N HIS A 55 10.19 -11.84 21.78
CA HIS A 55 10.54 -11.65 23.20
C HIS A 55 9.60 -12.45 24.10
#